data_AF-A0A3D8MY82-F1
#
_entry.id   AF-A0A3D8MY82-F1
#
_cell.length_a   1.000
_cell.length_b   1.000
_cell.length_c   1.000
_cell.angle_alpha   90.00
_cell.angle_beta   90.00
_cell.angle_gamma   90.00
#
_symmetry.space_group_name_H-M   'P 1'
#
loop_
_entity.id
_entity.type
_entity.pdbx_description
1 polymer ?
#
loop_
_entity_poly.entity_id
_entity_poly.type
_entity_poly.pdbx_seq_one_letter_code
_entity_poly.pdbx_strand_id
1 'polypeptide(L)'
;MKNVGQLVQNVALGCEDFEPFIDTYVDEEFDERERADMEAHLAGCERCRGRVNTQLRFKAQLREKLSEERAPQALRERITLDLATLELELDEERVETRPLYVRVGWIAGPLAAMLALVLLMPEMTIAPAASSPTPVVDQTVEWHKGNFPLEITTSNPQEASAWFQDKVDFSVRLPHFDNARVNLLGGRIAHVEDRRAALVLYEVDGSRMSVLLFDSEGLKVPRESIREVEDRDIVWLNQKGYGVAVVQDLGVTYAMTSDLDEDRFLGLVAGTMKR
;
A
#
# COMPACT_ATOMS: atom_id res chain seq x y z
N MET A 1 35.30 -0.41 30.86
CA MET A 1 33.91 -0.89 30.94
C MET A 1 33.38 -0.89 29.51
N LYS A 2 33.04 -2.07 28.96
CA LYS A 2 32.84 -2.31 27.52
C LYS A 2 31.39 -1.99 27.11
N ASN A 3 31.30 -1.28 25.97
CA ASN A 3 30.25 -1.22 24.95
C ASN A 3 28.93 -1.96 25.19
N VAL A 4 27.82 -1.21 25.14
CA VAL A 4 26.50 -1.68 24.71
C VAL A 4 26.07 -0.79 23.54
N GLY A 5 26.70 -1.04 22.39
CA GLY A 5 26.26 -0.59 21.07
C GLY A 5 26.07 -1.83 20.21
N GLN A 6 25.01 -1.84 19.41
CA GLN A 6 24.60 -2.88 18.45
C GLN A 6 23.98 -4.15 19.02
N LEU A 7 22.65 -4.14 19.14
CA LEU A 7 21.82 -5.32 18.92
C LEU A 7 20.67 -4.94 17.96
N VAL A 8 21.04 -4.59 16.73
CA VAL A 8 20.16 -4.81 15.57
C VAL A 8 20.48 -6.23 15.11
N GLN A 9 19.64 -7.19 15.49
CA GLN A 9 19.75 -8.56 15.01
C GLN A 9 19.39 -8.59 13.53
N ASN A 10 20.40 -8.46 12.66
CA ASN A 10 20.38 -9.10 11.36
C ASN A 10 20.35 -10.61 11.62
N VAL A 11 19.17 -11.22 11.62
CA VAL A 11 19.07 -12.67 11.49
C VAL A 11 19.56 -12.98 10.09
N ALA A 12 20.82 -13.37 9.97
CA ALA A 12 21.38 -13.85 8.72
C ALA A 12 20.65 -15.16 8.38
N LEU A 13 19.62 -15.07 7.54
CA LEU A 13 18.88 -16.22 7.04
C LEU A 13 19.88 -17.22 6.44
N GLY A 14 19.81 -18.44 6.96
CA GLY A 14 20.70 -19.52 6.61
C GLY A 14 20.38 -20.04 5.22
N CYS A 15 21.26 -20.86 4.67
CA CYS A 15 20.95 -21.52 3.41
C CYS A 15 19.71 -22.44 3.51
N GLU A 16 19.48 -23.02 4.69
CA GLU A 16 18.35 -23.91 4.98
C GLU A 16 16.98 -23.23 4.81
N ASP A 17 16.92 -21.90 4.96
CA ASP A 17 15.72 -21.11 4.74
C ASP A 17 15.42 -20.92 3.24
N PHE A 18 16.44 -20.93 2.38
CA PHE A 18 16.31 -20.65 0.95
C PHE A 18 16.28 -21.91 0.07
N GLU A 19 16.92 -22.99 0.51
CA GLU A 19 17.04 -24.23 -0.26
C GLU A 19 15.72 -24.86 -0.73
N PRO A 20 14.62 -24.84 0.07
CA PRO A 20 13.33 -25.34 -0.35
C PRO A 20 12.66 -24.49 -1.44
N PHE A 21 13.03 -23.22 -1.58
CA PHE A 21 12.36 -22.26 -2.46
C PHE A 21 13.17 -21.90 -3.71
N ILE A 22 14.23 -22.64 -4.00
CA ILE A 22 15.05 -22.41 -5.20
C ILE A 22 14.23 -22.53 -6.49
N ASP A 23 13.28 -23.47 -6.54
CA ASP A 23 12.47 -23.68 -7.73
C ASP A 23 11.49 -22.50 -7.93
N THR A 24 10.86 -22.02 -6.85
CA THR A 24 10.04 -20.79 -6.85
C THR A 24 10.82 -19.56 -7.34
N TYR A 25 12.12 -19.46 -6.99
CA TYR A 25 13.01 -18.39 -7.49
C TYR A 25 13.28 -18.52 -8.98
N VAL A 26 13.56 -19.74 -9.44
CA VAL A 26 13.83 -20.02 -10.85
C VAL A 26 12.58 -19.88 -11.73
N ASP A 27 11.40 -20.01 -11.15
CA ASP A 27 10.10 -19.84 -11.81
C ASP A 27 9.55 -18.40 -11.72
N GLU A 28 10.29 -17.47 -11.11
CA GLU A 28 9.93 -16.05 -10.98
C GLU A 28 8.62 -15.82 -10.18
N GLU A 29 8.33 -16.69 -9.22
CA GLU A 29 7.07 -16.65 -8.43
C GLU A 29 7.19 -15.91 -7.09
N PHE A 30 8.38 -15.39 -6.75
CA PHE A 30 8.60 -14.62 -5.53
C PHE A 30 8.02 -13.21 -5.61
N ASP A 31 7.58 -12.69 -4.47
CA ASP A 31 7.31 -11.25 -4.35
C ASP A 31 8.61 -10.41 -4.33
N GLU A 32 8.48 -9.08 -4.43
CA GLU A 32 9.63 -8.17 -4.51
C GLU A 32 10.58 -8.29 -3.31
N ARG A 33 10.02 -8.48 -2.10
CA ARG A 33 10.81 -8.53 -0.87
C ARG A 33 11.52 -9.86 -0.74
N GLU A 34 10.81 -10.94 -0.98
CA GLU A 34 11.38 -12.29 -0.92
C GLU A 34 12.46 -12.50 -1.99
N ARG A 35 12.27 -11.91 -3.18
CA ARG A 35 13.31 -11.87 -4.23
C ARG A 35 14.54 -11.12 -3.73
N ALA A 36 14.38 -9.95 -3.14
CA ALA A 36 15.49 -9.17 -2.60
C ALA A 36 16.26 -9.93 -1.51
N ASP A 37 15.55 -10.64 -0.63
CA ASP A 37 16.15 -11.46 0.42
C ASP A 37 16.96 -12.65 -0.17
N MET A 38 16.41 -13.34 -1.17
CA MET A 38 17.11 -14.41 -1.91
C MET A 38 18.33 -13.86 -2.65
N GLU A 39 18.21 -12.74 -3.37
CA GLU A 39 19.32 -12.11 -4.10
C GLU A 39 20.44 -11.67 -3.15
N ALA A 40 20.10 -11.10 -1.99
CA ALA A 40 21.06 -10.74 -0.96
C ALA A 40 21.80 -11.97 -0.43
N HIS A 41 21.11 -13.10 -0.21
CA HIS A 41 21.75 -14.36 0.17
C HIS A 41 22.64 -14.91 -0.96
N LEU A 42 22.16 -14.90 -2.20
CA LEU A 42 22.90 -15.36 -3.37
C LEU A 42 24.14 -14.50 -3.67
N ALA A 43 24.18 -13.24 -3.24
CA ALA A 43 25.36 -12.40 -3.33
C ALA A 43 26.50 -12.92 -2.42
N GLY A 44 26.16 -13.48 -1.24
CA GLY A 44 27.12 -13.98 -0.26
C GLY A 44 27.37 -15.50 -0.28
N CYS A 45 26.51 -16.30 -0.91
CA CYS A 45 26.54 -17.76 -0.80
C CYS A 45 26.80 -18.48 -2.15
N GLU A 46 28.00 -19.03 -2.33
CA GLU A 46 28.34 -19.80 -3.54
C GLU A 46 27.54 -21.12 -3.67
N ARG A 47 27.20 -21.74 -2.55
CA ARG A 47 26.46 -23.01 -2.50
C ARG A 47 25.06 -22.85 -3.10
N CYS A 48 24.29 -21.87 -2.63
CA CYS A 48 22.96 -21.58 -3.14
C CYS A 48 23.01 -21.08 -4.59
N ARG A 49 24.01 -20.26 -4.94
CA ARG A 49 24.23 -19.83 -6.33
C ARG A 49 24.48 -21.01 -7.28
N GLY A 50 25.26 -22.00 -6.85
CA GLY A 50 25.49 -23.23 -7.60
C GLY A 50 24.21 -24.03 -7.84
N ARG A 51 23.34 -24.13 -6.82
CA ARG A 51 22.04 -24.81 -6.94
C ARG A 51 21.09 -24.09 -7.90
N VAL A 52 20.92 -22.78 -7.76
CA VAL A 52 20.11 -21.95 -8.68
C VAL A 52 20.60 -22.09 -10.12
N ASN A 53 21.91 -21.97 -10.35
CA ASN A 53 22.49 -22.14 -11.68
C ASN A 53 22.26 -23.53 -12.27
N THR A 54 22.24 -24.57 -11.44
CA THR A 54 21.94 -25.94 -11.87
C THR A 54 20.50 -26.06 -12.36
N GLN A 55 19.55 -25.49 -11.62
CA GLN A 55 18.14 -25.48 -12.01
C GLN A 55 17.87 -24.64 -13.27
N LEU A 56 18.49 -23.46 -13.38
CA LEU A 56 18.39 -22.64 -14.60
C LEU A 56 18.91 -23.37 -15.84
N ARG A 57 20.05 -24.07 -15.72
CA ARG A 57 20.59 -24.89 -16.82
C ARG A 57 19.68 -26.05 -17.17
N PHE A 58 19.10 -26.72 -16.18
CA PHE A 58 18.15 -27.80 -16.40
C PHE A 58 16.91 -27.29 -17.15
N LYS A 59 16.31 -26.17 -16.70
CA LYS A 59 15.17 -25.51 -17.35
C LYS A 59 15.49 -25.10 -18.78
N ALA A 60 16.68 -24.54 -19.03
CA ALA A 60 17.13 -24.17 -20.38
C ALA A 60 17.27 -25.39 -21.30
N GLN A 61 17.88 -26.48 -20.83
CA GLN A 61 18.00 -27.72 -21.59
C GLN A 61 16.64 -28.35 -21.89
N LEU A 62 15.72 -28.32 -20.92
CA LEU A 62 14.37 -28.82 -21.13
C LEU A 62 13.64 -27.99 -22.20
N ARG A 63 13.71 -26.66 -22.13
CA ARG A 63 13.14 -25.76 -23.16
C ARG A 63 13.71 -26.01 -24.54
N GLU A 64 15.01 -26.30 -24.66
CA GLU A 64 15.65 -26.62 -25.94
C GLU A 64 15.17 -27.97 -26.52
N LYS A 65 14.90 -28.96 -25.67
CA LYS A 65 14.46 -30.31 -26.08
C LYS A 65 12.97 -30.40 -26.31
N LEU A 66 12.17 -29.54 -25.70
CA LEU A 66 10.74 -29.47 -25.92
C LEU A 66 10.45 -28.89 -27.30
N SER A 67 9.55 -29.53 -28.04
CA SER A 67 9.06 -28.99 -29.30
C SER A 67 8.28 -27.71 -29.02
N GLU A 68 8.73 -26.60 -29.58
CA GLU A 68 8.00 -25.34 -29.53
C GLU A 68 6.74 -25.44 -30.40
N GLU A 69 5.56 -25.32 -29.80
CA GLU A 69 4.32 -25.16 -30.57
C GLU A 69 4.34 -23.79 -31.24
N ARG A 70 4.32 -23.76 -32.58
CA ARG A 70 4.25 -22.51 -33.31
C ARG A 70 2.89 -21.86 -33.09
N ALA A 71 2.90 -20.69 -32.45
CA ALA A 71 1.74 -19.82 -32.41
C ALA A 71 1.23 -19.51 -33.84
N PRO A 72 -0.10 -19.48 -34.07
CA PRO A 72 -0.65 -19.08 -35.36
C PRO A 72 -0.16 -17.69 -35.77
N GLN A 73 0.15 -17.51 -37.07
CA GLN A 73 0.63 -16.24 -37.59
C GLN A 73 -0.31 -15.07 -37.28
N ALA A 74 -1.63 -15.31 -37.34
CA ALA A 74 -2.65 -14.32 -37.00
C ALA A 74 -2.54 -13.81 -35.55
N LEU A 75 -2.11 -14.64 -34.59
CA LEU A 75 -1.90 -14.20 -33.21
C LEU A 75 -0.67 -13.27 -33.12
N ARG A 76 0.41 -13.61 -33.82
CA ARG A 76 1.62 -12.79 -33.87
C ARG A 76 1.35 -11.42 -34.48
N GLU A 77 0.60 -11.39 -35.58
CA GLU A 77 0.21 -10.13 -36.25
C GLU A 77 -0.62 -9.25 -35.32
N ARG A 78 -1.60 -9.82 -34.61
CA ARG A 78 -2.41 -9.09 -33.62
C ARG A 78 -1.56 -8.49 -32.51
N ILE A 79 -0.70 -9.29 -31.87
CA ILE A 79 0.17 -8.81 -30.78
C ILE A 79 1.11 -7.70 -31.29
N THR A 80 1.68 -7.86 -32.49
CA THR A 80 2.58 -6.86 -33.06
C THR A 80 1.86 -5.54 -33.33
N LEU A 81 0.60 -5.62 -33.80
CA LEU A 81 -0.24 -4.44 -34.02
C LEU A 81 -0.59 -3.77 -32.69
N ASP A 82 -1.01 -4.54 -31.68
CA ASP A 82 -1.35 -4.02 -30.36
C ASP A 82 -0.13 -3.33 -29.68
N LEU A 83 1.07 -3.90 -29.84
CA LEU A 83 2.31 -3.27 -29.36
C LEU A 83 2.63 -1.97 -30.10
N ALA A 84 2.48 -1.94 -31.42
CA ALA A 84 2.69 -0.73 -32.21
C ALA A 84 1.69 0.38 -31.85
N THR A 85 0.45 0.04 -31.51
CA THR A 85 -0.52 1.03 -31.02
C THR A 85 -0.14 1.59 -29.66
N LEU A 86 0.34 0.75 -28.74
CA LEU A 86 0.81 1.20 -27.42
C LEU A 86 2.06 2.10 -27.53
N GLU A 87 2.98 1.80 -28.45
CA GLU A 87 4.15 2.66 -28.70
C GLU A 87 3.73 4.05 -29.22
N LEU A 88 2.71 4.13 -30.08
CA LEU A 88 2.20 5.40 -30.60
C LEU A 88 1.50 6.22 -29.49
N GLU A 89 0.73 5.58 -28.62
CA GLU A 89 0.08 6.26 -27.48
C GLU A 89 1.12 6.86 -26.51
N LEU A 90 2.21 6.14 -26.25
CA LEU A 90 3.31 6.60 -25.40
C LEU A 90 4.17 7.70 -26.06
N ASP A 91 4.27 7.72 -27.39
CA ASP A 91 4.95 8.77 -28.14
C ASP A 91 4.08 10.04 -28.25
N GLU A 92 2.76 9.92 -28.41
CA GLU A 92 1.83 11.07 -28.37
C GLU A 92 1.85 11.77 -27.01
N GLU A 93 1.96 11.02 -25.89
CA GLU A 93 2.16 11.60 -24.56
C GLU A 93 3.54 12.26 -24.36
N ARG A 94 4.55 11.91 -25.17
CA ARG A 94 5.91 12.48 -25.08
C ARG A 94 6.15 13.72 -25.95
N VAL A 95 5.19 14.13 -26.78
CA VAL A 95 5.35 15.31 -27.66
C VAL A 95 4.69 16.56 -27.08
N GLU A 96 5.33 17.17 -26.07
CA GLU A 96 5.38 18.63 -25.98
C GLU A 96 6.71 19.15 -25.42
N THR A 97 7.83 18.78 -26.05
CA THR A 97 9.11 19.46 -25.83
C THR A 97 9.31 20.56 -26.89
N ARG A 98 8.81 21.77 -26.60
CA ARG A 98 9.03 22.94 -27.48
C ARG A 98 10.45 23.49 -27.34
N PRO A 99 11.10 23.93 -28.45
CA PRO A 99 12.53 24.21 -28.47
C PRO A 99 12.92 25.56 -27.83
N LEU A 100 14.15 25.59 -27.31
CA LEU A 100 14.72 26.59 -26.39
C LEU A 100 14.83 28.04 -26.93
N TYR A 101 14.69 28.26 -28.24
CA TYR A 101 14.96 29.56 -28.88
C TYR A 101 13.79 30.56 -28.82
N VAL A 102 12.60 30.15 -28.38
CA VAL A 102 11.44 31.04 -28.19
C VAL A 102 11.52 31.84 -26.87
N ARG A 103 12.45 31.51 -25.96
CA ARG A 103 12.55 32.08 -24.60
C ARG A 103 13.29 33.44 -24.45
N VAL A 104 13.95 33.97 -25.49
CA VAL A 104 14.82 35.17 -25.31
C VAL A 104 14.14 36.50 -25.70
N GLY A 105 13.02 36.48 -26.43
CA GLY A 105 12.39 37.70 -26.97
C GLY A 105 11.40 38.46 -26.06
N TRP A 106 10.98 37.91 -24.91
CA TRP A 106 9.78 38.39 -24.18
C TRP A 106 10.01 38.90 -22.74
N ILE A 107 11.25 39.16 -22.32
CA ILE A 107 11.53 39.53 -20.91
C ILE A 107 11.39 41.05 -20.63
N ALA A 108 11.27 41.91 -21.64
CA ALA A 108 11.20 43.36 -21.42
C ALA A 108 9.77 43.94 -21.24
N GLY A 109 8.71 43.19 -21.57
CA GLY A 109 7.33 43.70 -21.58
C GLY A 109 6.45 43.44 -20.33
N PRO A 110 6.47 42.26 -19.69
CA PRO A 110 5.37 41.87 -18.81
C PRO A 110 5.52 42.29 -17.33
N LEU A 111 6.67 42.84 -16.92
CA LEU A 111 6.87 43.28 -15.52
C LEU A 111 5.99 44.49 -15.12
N ALA A 112 5.63 45.37 -16.08
CA ALA A 112 4.77 46.52 -15.80
C ALA A 112 3.27 46.15 -15.74
N ALA A 113 2.85 45.14 -16.49
CA ALA A 113 1.43 44.71 -16.55
C ALA A 113 1.03 43.82 -15.36
N MET A 114 1.97 43.04 -14.80
CA MET A 114 1.70 42.17 -13.64
C MET A 114 1.41 42.95 -12.36
N LEU A 115 2.03 44.13 -12.15
CA LEU A 115 1.79 44.94 -10.95
C LEU A 115 0.38 45.56 -10.95
N ALA A 116 -0.18 45.84 -12.12
CA ALA A 116 -1.53 46.40 -12.25
C ALA A 116 -2.63 45.33 -12.09
N LEU A 117 -2.38 44.07 -12.48
CA LEU A 117 -3.38 43.00 -12.41
C LEU A 117 -3.55 42.44 -10.99
N VAL A 118 -2.49 42.45 -10.17
CA VAL A 118 -2.52 41.99 -8.77
C VAL A 118 -3.32 42.93 -7.86
N LEU A 119 -3.40 44.22 -8.21
CA LEU A 119 -4.15 45.22 -7.43
C LEU A 119 -5.64 45.31 -7.78
N LEU A 120 -6.11 44.60 -8.82
CA LEU A 120 -7.44 44.82 -9.43
C LEU A 120 -8.30 43.57 -9.62
N MET A 121 -7.90 42.39 -9.10
CA MET A 121 -8.77 41.21 -9.11
C MET A 121 -9.42 40.95 -7.74
N PRO A 122 -10.76 40.82 -7.68
CA PRO A 122 -11.46 40.39 -6.47
C PRO A 122 -11.14 38.93 -6.16
N GLU A 123 -11.18 38.54 -4.88
CA GLU A 123 -10.99 37.18 -4.37
C GLU A 123 -11.88 36.18 -5.14
N MET A 124 -11.34 35.60 -6.22
CA MET A 124 -12.03 34.58 -7.00
C MET A 124 -11.61 33.22 -6.45
N THR A 125 -12.45 32.71 -5.57
CA THR A 125 -12.36 31.41 -4.91
C THR A 125 -12.24 30.28 -5.94
N ILE A 126 -11.13 29.54 -5.86
CA ILE A 126 -10.93 28.29 -6.60
C ILE A 126 -11.92 27.27 -6.04
N ALA A 127 -12.85 26.80 -6.89
CA ALA A 127 -13.66 25.62 -6.60
C ALA A 127 -12.76 24.37 -6.61
N PRO A 128 -12.88 23.46 -5.61
CA PRO A 128 -12.07 22.25 -5.60
C PRO A 128 -12.53 21.29 -6.70
N ALA A 129 -11.56 20.72 -7.41
CA ALA A 129 -11.79 19.60 -8.32
C ALA A 129 -12.12 18.34 -7.50
N ALA A 130 -13.17 17.65 -7.92
CA ALA A 130 -13.72 16.47 -7.27
C ALA A 130 -12.71 15.29 -7.19
N SER A 131 -12.66 14.68 -6.00
CA SER A 131 -12.51 13.24 -5.73
C SER A 131 -11.36 12.47 -6.42
N SER A 132 -10.12 12.72 -5.99
CA SER A 132 -9.08 11.68 -6.04
C SER A 132 -9.25 10.73 -4.84
N PRO A 133 -9.16 9.40 -4.99
CA PRO A 133 -9.11 8.52 -3.83
C PRO A 133 -7.96 8.94 -2.92
N THR A 134 -8.22 9.07 -1.64
CA THR A 134 -7.24 9.55 -0.68
C THR A 134 -6.12 8.51 -0.57
N PRO A 135 -4.83 8.87 -0.68
CA PRO A 135 -3.69 7.92 -0.68
C PRO A 135 -3.71 6.92 0.48
N VAL A 136 -4.34 7.27 1.59
CA VAL A 136 -4.47 6.43 2.79
C VAL A 136 -5.54 5.35 2.65
N VAL A 137 -6.60 5.61 1.90
CA VAL A 137 -7.66 4.62 1.66
C VAL A 137 -7.08 3.49 0.79
N ASP A 138 -6.32 3.84 -0.26
CA ASP A 138 -5.62 2.87 -1.10
C ASP A 138 -4.61 2.03 -0.30
N GLN A 139 -3.80 2.67 0.55
CA GLN A 139 -2.85 1.97 1.42
C GLN A 139 -3.56 1.07 2.45
N THR A 140 -4.72 1.49 2.97
CA THR A 140 -5.48 0.67 3.93
C THR A 140 -6.04 -0.58 3.25
N VAL A 141 -6.51 -0.47 2.00
CA VAL A 141 -6.93 -1.62 1.18
C VAL A 141 -5.77 -2.55 0.86
N GLU A 142 -4.58 -2.00 0.59
CA GLU A 142 -3.37 -2.80 0.33
C GLU A 142 -2.93 -3.59 1.58
N TRP A 143 -2.88 -2.94 2.74
CA TRP A 143 -2.62 -3.58 4.02
C TRP A 143 -3.67 -4.66 4.35
N HIS A 144 -4.93 -4.43 3.98
CA HIS A 144 -6.00 -5.40 4.14
C HIS A 144 -5.87 -6.61 3.21
N LYS A 145 -5.32 -6.44 2.01
CA LYS A 145 -5.14 -7.53 1.04
C LYS A 145 -3.94 -8.41 1.36
N GLY A 146 -2.83 -7.81 1.76
CA GLY A 146 -1.61 -8.58 2.02
C GLY A 146 -1.81 -9.59 3.14
N ASN A 147 -1.31 -10.81 2.94
CA ASN A 147 -1.37 -11.85 3.95
C ASN A 147 -0.19 -11.69 4.93
N PHE A 148 -0.16 -10.55 5.61
CA PHE A 148 0.95 -10.21 6.48
C PHE A 148 0.89 -11.01 7.79
N PRO A 149 2.02 -11.59 8.25
CA PRO A 149 2.07 -12.29 9.52
C PRO A 149 1.79 -11.32 10.67
N LEU A 150 1.01 -11.80 11.65
CA LEU A 150 0.81 -11.09 12.92
C LEU A 150 2.12 -11.08 13.71
N GLU A 151 2.52 -9.91 14.19
CA GLU A 151 3.71 -9.77 15.06
C GLU A 151 3.36 -10.02 16.52
N ILE A 152 2.10 -9.78 16.88
CA ILE A 152 1.49 -10.23 18.13
C ILE A 152 0.17 -10.94 17.82
N THR A 153 0.01 -12.15 18.34
CA THR A 153 -1.25 -12.90 18.31
C THR A 153 -1.83 -12.88 19.71
N THR A 154 -2.88 -12.09 19.93
CA THR A 154 -3.57 -12.03 21.21
C THR A 154 -5.04 -11.72 20.97
N SER A 155 -5.90 -12.33 21.78
CA SER A 155 -7.33 -12.01 21.84
C SER A 155 -7.64 -10.93 22.89
N ASN A 156 -6.63 -10.45 23.63
CA ASN A 156 -6.77 -9.45 24.67
C ASN A 156 -6.43 -8.03 24.13
N PRO A 157 -7.41 -7.10 24.07
CA PRO A 157 -7.18 -5.75 23.58
C PRO A 157 -6.20 -4.92 24.43
N GLN A 158 -6.16 -5.13 25.75
CA GLN A 158 -5.22 -4.41 26.61
C GLN A 158 -3.78 -4.85 26.33
N GLU A 159 -3.56 -6.14 26.12
CA GLU A 159 -2.24 -6.69 25.78
C GLU A 159 -1.76 -6.20 24.41
N ALA A 160 -2.64 -6.24 23.40
CA ALA A 160 -2.33 -5.69 22.07
C ALA A 160 -2.00 -4.19 22.15
N SER A 161 -2.80 -3.40 22.86
CA SER A 161 -2.56 -1.95 23.01
C SER A 161 -1.22 -1.68 23.72
N ALA A 162 -0.90 -2.42 24.79
CA ALA A 162 0.37 -2.30 25.50
C ALA A 162 1.55 -2.67 24.61
N TRP A 163 1.42 -3.70 23.77
CA TRP A 163 2.45 -4.08 22.83
C TRP A 163 2.79 -2.97 21.82
N PHE A 164 1.82 -2.14 21.44
CA PHE A 164 2.03 -1.00 20.54
C PHE A 164 2.61 0.25 21.19
N GLN A 165 2.53 0.42 22.52
CA GLN A 165 2.89 1.67 23.21
C GLN A 165 4.29 2.20 22.89
N ASP A 166 5.29 1.31 22.79
CA ASP A 166 6.68 1.70 22.50
C ASP A 166 7.02 1.64 21.00
N LYS A 167 6.06 1.28 20.15
CA LYS A 167 6.27 0.97 18.72
C LYS A 167 5.72 2.03 17.77
N VAL A 168 4.80 2.86 18.24
CA VAL A 168 4.22 3.97 17.48
C VAL A 168 4.29 5.25 18.28
N ASP A 169 4.21 6.40 17.60
CA ASP A 169 4.36 7.72 18.22
C ASP A 169 3.07 8.28 18.85
N PHE A 170 2.05 7.45 19.02
CA PHE A 170 0.73 7.83 19.56
C PHE A 170 0.16 6.73 20.47
N SER A 171 -0.82 7.09 21.29
CA SER A 171 -1.49 6.14 22.18
C SER A 171 -2.50 5.28 21.43
N VAL A 172 -2.17 4.02 21.18
CA VAL A 172 -3.09 3.04 20.57
C VAL A 172 -4.21 2.69 21.53
N ARG A 173 -5.45 3.00 21.14
CA ARG A 173 -6.66 2.51 21.81
C ARG A 173 -7.47 1.71 20.81
N LEU A 174 -7.55 0.41 21.04
CA LEU A 174 -8.29 -0.48 20.16
C LEU A 174 -9.79 -0.21 20.26
N PRO A 175 -10.53 -0.23 19.13
CA PRO A 175 -11.97 -0.12 19.17
C PRO A 175 -12.57 -1.30 19.94
N HIS A 176 -13.49 -0.99 20.85
CA HIS A 176 -14.30 -1.98 21.53
C HIS A 176 -15.56 -2.26 20.72
N PHE A 177 -15.87 -3.55 20.52
CA PHE A 177 -17.08 -4.01 19.86
C PHE A 177 -17.93 -4.77 20.88
N ASP A 178 -19.15 -4.30 21.15
CA ASP A 178 -20.09 -4.98 22.07
C ASP A 178 -20.69 -6.27 21.48
N ASN A 179 -20.26 -6.66 20.27
CA ASN A 179 -20.75 -7.84 19.56
C ASN A 179 -19.85 -9.06 19.80
N ALA A 180 -20.42 -10.14 20.34
CA ALA A 180 -19.75 -11.43 20.59
C ALA A 180 -19.24 -12.17 19.32
N ARG A 181 -19.37 -11.54 18.15
CA ARG A 181 -18.99 -12.08 16.84
C ARG A 181 -17.73 -11.44 16.27
N VAL A 182 -17.12 -10.51 17.02
CA VAL A 182 -15.87 -9.83 16.67
C VAL A 182 -14.75 -10.34 17.57
N ASN A 183 -13.82 -11.08 16.99
CA ASN A 183 -12.67 -11.63 17.68
C ASN A 183 -11.41 -10.85 17.29
N LEU A 184 -10.65 -10.38 18.28
CA LEU A 184 -9.32 -9.84 18.02
C LEU A 184 -8.37 -11.01 17.71
N LEU A 185 -7.71 -10.96 16.55
CA LEU A 185 -6.70 -11.95 16.17
C LEU A 185 -5.30 -11.52 16.62
N GLY A 186 -5.02 -10.22 16.54
CA GLY A 186 -3.71 -9.68 16.88
C GLY A 186 -3.40 -8.39 16.15
N GLY A 187 -2.12 -8.05 16.09
CA GLY A 187 -1.66 -6.84 15.41
C GLY A 187 -0.22 -6.89 14.94
N ARG A 188 0.16 -5.84 14.21
CA ARG A 188 1.52 -5.61 13.72
C ARG A 188 1.76 -4.14 13.42
N ILE A 189 3.03 -3.78 13.27
CA ILE A 189 3.38 -2.43 12.80
C ILE A 189 3.15 -2.36 11.29
N ALA A 190 2.51 -1.28 10.87
CA ALA A 190 2.33 -0.90 9.47
C ALA A 190 2.93 0.49 9.24
N HIS A 191 2.90 0.93 7.99
CA HIS A 191 3.29 2.27 7.61
C HIS A 191 2.17 2.89 6.77
N VAL A 192 1.85 4.14 7.06
CA VAL A 192 0.97 4.97 6.25
C VAL A 192 1.80 6.18 5.84
N GLU A 193 2.05 6.29 4.53
CA GLU A 193 3.06 7.21 3.99
C GLU A 193 4.42 6.99 4.71
N ASP A 194 5.01 8.04 5.29
CA ASP A 194 6.28 7.96 6.02
C ASP A 194 6.10 7.80 7.54
N ARG A 195 4.92 7.39 8.00
CA ARG A 195 4.56 7.36 9.43
C ARG A 195 4.25 5.95 9.90
N ARG A 196 4.67 5.64 11.12
CA ARG A 196 4.36 4.37 11.78
C ARG A 196 2.88 4.31 12.13
N ALA A 197 2.24 3.22 11.73
CA ALA A 197 0.85 2.93 12.00
C ALA A 197 0.72 1.60 12.75
N ALA A 198 -0.37 1.43 13.49
CA ALA A 198 -0.73 0.16 14.10
C ALA A 198 -1.78 -0.53 13.23
N LEU A 199 -1.48 -1.71 12.71
CA LEU A 199 -2.44 -2.55 12.00
C LEU A 199 -2.93 -3.65 12.93
N VAL A 200 -4.24 -3.75 13.07
CA VAL A 200 -4.89 -4.68 13.99
C VAL A 200 -5.87 -5.51 13.19
N LEU A 201 -5.81 -6.83 13.34
CA LEU A 201 -6.69 -7.75 12.62
C LEU A 201 -7.76 -8.28 13.56
N TYR A 202 -8.99 -8.21 13.08
CA TYR A 202 -10.18 -8.78 13.68
C TYR A 202 -10.76 -9.83 12.74
N GLU A 203 -11.41 -10.83 13.32
CA GLU A 203 -12.31 -11.73 12.62
C GLU A 203 -13.74 -11.37 13.00
N VAL A 204 -14.59 -11.17 12.00
CA VAL A 204 -16.00 -10.87 12.16
C VAL A 204 -16.78 -11.93 11.41
N ASP A 205 -17.43 -12.84 12.15
CA ASP A 205 -18.22 -13.93 11.56
C ASP A 205 -17.46 -14.74 10.48
N GLY A 206 -16.17 -14.97 10.70
CA GLY A 206 -15.27 -15.69 9.79
C GLY A 206 -14.71 -14.84 8.64
N SER A 207 -15.08 -13.57 8.54
CA SER A 207 -14.52 -12.61 7.57
C SER A 207 -13.45 -11.75 8.24
N ARG A 208 -12.38 -11.40 7.51
CA ARG A 208 -11.27 -10.61 8.06
C ARG A 208 -11.64 -9.13 8.03
N MET A 209 -11.40 -8.42 9.12
CA MET A 209 -11.48 -6.96 9.19
C MET A 209 -10.15 -6.42 9.69
N SER A 210 -9.59 -5.45 8.98
CA SER A 210 -8.37 -4.77 9.40
C SER A 210 -8.69 -3.38 9.91
N VAL A 211 -8.12 -3.02 11.05
CA VAL A 211 -8.19 -1.67 11.60
C VAL A 211 -6.78 -1.10 11.60
N LEU A 212 -6.57 -0.05 10.81
CA LEU A 212 -5.33 0.69 10.73
C LEU A 212 -5.48 1.97 11.56
N LEU A 213 -4.60 2.15 12.54
CA LEU A 213 -4.56 3.31 13.40
C LEU A 213 -3.31 4.12 13.10
N PHE A 214 -3.46 5.42 12.97
CA PHE A 214 -2.35 6.35 12.79
C PHE A 214 -2.75 7.72 13.33
N ASP A 215 -1.77 8.54 13.69
CA ASP A 215 -2.03 9.89 14.17
C ASP A 215 -2.58 10.78 13.04
N SER A 216 -3.62 11.54 13.34
CA SER A 216 -4.38 12.37 12.38
C SER A 216 -3.63 13.59 11.86
N GLU A 217 -2.50 13.98 12.48
CA GLU A 217 -1.72 15.15 12.04
C GLU A 217 -1.20 15.00 10.60
N GLY A 218 -1.76 15.78 9.66
CA GLY A 218 -1.30 15.84 8.27
C GLY A 218 -2.17 15.12 7.25
N LEU A 219 -3.20 14.37 7.68
CA LEU A 219 -4.06 13.64 6.76
C LEU A 219 -5.34 14.38 6.39
N LYS A 220 -5.38 14.85 5.13
CA LYS A 220 -6.56 15.48 4.54
C LYS A 220 -7.52 14.40 4.07
N VAL A 221 -8.40 13.94 4.97
CA VAL A 221 -9.55 13.14 4.54
C VAL A 221 -10.53 14.08 3.81
N PRO A 222 -10.88 13.83 2.54
CA PRO A 222 -11.81 14.69 1.80
C PRO A 222 -13.15 14.72 2.51
N ARG A 223 -13.61 15.92 2.88
CA ARG A 223 -14.90 16.12 3.58
C ARG A 223 -16.11 15.73 2.73
N GLU A 224 -15.93 15.60 1.42
CA GLU A 224 -16.99 15.30 0.45
C GLU A 224 -17.46 13.83 0.48
N SER A 225 -16.71 12.93 1.13
CA SER A 225 -17.08 11.52 1.32
C SER A 225 -17.51 11.18 2.75
N ILE A 226 -17.67 12.20 3.62
CA ILE A 226 -18.19 12.02 4.98
C ILE A 226 -19.69 11.77 4.89
N ARG A 227 -20.16 10.61 5.35
CA ARG A 227 -21.56 10.42 5.75
C ARG A 227 -21.63 10.47 7.26
N GLU A 228 -22.42 11.41 7.78
CA GLU A 228 -22.70 11.50 9.20
C GLU A 228 -23.62 10.33 9.58
N VAL A 229 -23.09 9.38 10.35
CA VAL A 229 -23.83 8.21 10.84
C VAL A 229 -23.76 8.25 12.36
N GLU A 230 -24.92 8.41 13.00
CA GLU A 230 -25.07 8.46 14.47
C GLU A 230 -24.11 9.45 15.16
N ASP A 231 -24.13 10.73 14.73
CA ASP A 231 -23.38 11.84 15.35
C ASP A 231 -21.84 11.74 15.18
N ARG A 232 -21.38 11.03 14.14
CA ARG A 232 -19.96 10.89 13.77
C ARG A 232 -19.71 11.04 12.28
N ASP A 233 -18.58 11.67 11.97
CA ASP A 233 -18.04 11.76 10.62
C ASP A 233 -17.45 10.40 10.21
N ILE A 234 -18.25 9.54 9.58
CA ILE A 234 -17.79 8.28 9.00
C ILE A 234 -17.58 8.49 7.51
N VAL A 235 -16.33 8.38 7.05
CA VAL A 235 -16.05 8.38 5.62
C VAL A 235 -16.16 6.97 5.09
N TRP A 236 -17.22 6.70 4.33
CA TRP A 236 -17.40 5.44 3.61
C TRP A 236 -16.87 5.57 2.20
N LEU A 237 -15.95 4.68 1.84
CA LEU A 237 -15.41 4.57 0.49
C LEU A 237 -15.43 3.10 0.09
N ASN A 238 -16.11 2.78 -1.01
CA ASN A 238 -15.96 1.49 -1.65
C ASN A 238 -14.79 1.58 -2.63
N GLN A 239 -13.69 0.90 -2.30
CA GLN A 239 -12.50 0.91 -3.14
C GLN A 239 -12.07 -0.52 -3.44
N LYS A 240 -12.03 -0.87 -4.74
CA LYS A 240 -11.62 -2.19 -5.23
C LYS A 240 -12.41 -3.36 -4.61
N GLY A 241 -13.69 -3.14 -4.26
CA GLY A 241 -14.58 -4.15 -3.69
C GLY A 241 -14.54 -4.27 -2.16
N TYR A 242 -13.78 -3.42 -1.47
CA TYR A 242 -13.71 -3.37 -0.01
C TYR A 242 -14.40 -2.13 0.52
N GLY A 243 -15.09 -2.32 1.62
CA GLY A 243 -15.63 -1.25 2.43
C GLY A 243 -14.56 -0.63 3.30
N VAL A 244 -14.31 0.67 3.14
CA VAL A 244 -13.41 1.42 4.02
C VAL A 244 -14.21 2.44 4.80
N ALA A 245 -14.15 2.37 6.13
CA ALA A 245 -14.67 3.39 7.04
C ALA A 245 -13.51 4.09 7.72
N VAL A 246 -13.47 5.43 7.62
CA VAL A 246 -12.51 6.25 8.37
C VAL A 246 -13.24 7.01 9.46
N VAL A 247 -12.78 6.85 10.70
CA VAL A 247 -13.30 7.54 11.91
C VAL A 247 -12.13 8.20 12.62
N GLN A 248 -12.33 9.39 13.18
CA GLN A 248 -11.31 10.08 13.97
C GLN A 248 -11.76 10.22 15.42
N ASP A 249 -10.90 9.82 16.36
CA ASP A 249 -11.14 9.99 17.81
C ASP A 249 -9.85 10.40 18.52
N LEU A 250 -9.95 11.42 19.38
CA LEU A 250 -8.85 11.91 20.23
C LEU A 250 -7.50 12.12 19.52
N GLY A 251 -7.53 12.58 18.26
CA GLY A 251 -6.32 12.83 17.46
C GLY A 251 -5.75 11.60 16.75
N VAL A 252 -6.38 10.44 16.89
CA VAL A 252 -6.04 9.20 16.16
C VAL A 252 -7.10 8.94 15.10
N THR A 253 -6.64 8.60 13.90
CA THR A 253 -7.50 8.15 12.80
C THR A 253 -7.55 6.64 12.75
N TYR A 254 -8.75 6.11 12.63
CA TYR A 254 -9.10 4.70 12.53
C TYR A 254 -9.62 4.43 11.12
N ALA A 255 -8.80 3.80 10.28
CA ALA A 255 -9.23 3.32 8.97
C ALA A 255 -9.55 1.81 9.09
N MET A 256 -10.83 1.48 9.05
CA MET A 256 -11.32 0.11 9.10
C MET A 256 -11.62 -0.34 7.67
N THR A 257 -11.11 -1.51 7.29
CA THR A 257 -11.35 -2.11 5.98
C THR A 257 -11.87 -3.53 6.14
N SER A 258 -12.92 -3.86 5.38
CA SER A 258 -13.56 -5.18 5.39
C SER A 258 -14.20 -5.51 4.04
N ASP A 259 -14.42 -6.79 3.80
CA ASP A 259 -15.19 -7.36 2.68
C ASP A 259 -16.67 -7.60 3.02
N LEU A 260 -17.10 -7.22 4.23
CA LEU A 260 -18.50 -7.29 4.68
C LEU A 260 -19.45 -6.39 3.86
N ASP A 261 -20.72 -6.78 3.80
CA ASP A 261 -21.79 -5.95 3.24
C ASP A 261 -21.89 -4.59 3.93
N GLU A 262 -22.21 -3.53 3.15
CA GLU A 262 -22.22 -2.14 3.59
C GLU A 262 -23.03 -1.91 4.88
N ASP A 263 -24.30 -2.31 4.92
CA ASP A 263 -25.17 -2.10 6.08
C ASP A 263 -24.62 -2.76 7.35
N ARG A 264 -24.03 -3.94 7.20
CA ARG A 264 -23.46 -4.72 8.30
C ARG A 264 -22.18 -4.09 8.81
N PHE A 265 -21.31 -3.65 7.89
CA PHE A 265 -20.06 -2.99 8.24
C PHE A 265 -20.30 -1.63 8.90
N LEU A 266 -21.19 -0.81 8.35
CA LEU A 266 -21.56 0.48 8.94
C LEU A 266 -22.17 0.30 10.34
N GLY A 267 -23.04 -0.69 10.54
CA GLY A 267 -23.57 -1.03 11.86
C GLY A 267 -22.50 -1.46 12.87
N LEU A 268 -21.43 -2.13 12.42
CA LEU A 268 -20.30 -2.48 13.28
C LEU A 268 -19.46 -1.26 13.64
N VAL A 269 -19.12 -0.43 12.66
CA VAL A 269 -18.31 0.79 12.87
C VAL A 269 -19.06 1.77 13.78
N ALA A 270 -20.37 1.96 13.58
CA ALA A 270 -21.22 2.75 14.47
C ALA A 270 -21.30 2.13 15.89
N GLY A 271 -21.17 0.82 16.04
CA GLY A 271 -21.08 0.18 17.35
C GLY A 271 -19.75 0.40 18.09
N THR A 272 -18.71 0.94 17.42
CA THR A 272 -17.38 1.09 18.02
C THR A 272 -17.27 2.29 18.94
N MET A 273 -16.50 2.16 20.02
CA MET A 273 -16.07 3.26 20.90
C MET A 273 -17.22 4.06 21.54
N LYS A 274 -17.77 3.52 22.63
CA LYS A 274 -18.61 4.30 23.57
C LYS A 274 -17.76 5.34 24.29
N ARG A 275 -18.28 6.57 24.39
CA ARG A 275 -17.76 7.63 25.26
C ARG A 275 -17.62 7.20 26.71
#